data_AF-A0A703V4K5-F1
#
_entry.id   AF-A0A703V4K5-F1
#
_cell.length_a   1.000
_cell.length_b   1.000
_cell.length_c   1.000
_cell.angle_alpha   90.00
_cell.angle_beta   90.00
_cell.angle_gamma   90.00
#
_symmetry.space_group_name_H-M   'P 1'
#
loop_
_entity.id
_entity.type
_entity.pdbx_description
1 polymer ?
#
loop_
_entity_poly.entity_id
_entity_poly.type
_entity_poly.pdbx_seq_one_letter_code
_entity_poly.pdbx_strand_id
1 'polypeptide(L)'
;SRLQRQGSKNLNYQRHYIKITRLLEKLNRDYARRIPIYPEFRQQITWEALRVCHAVRKEPDILTRQRMIAEIFTSGMYRRMMANVRSAKAAYQTLLWSFRLWQWRDKTLSHRRMARKALNLS
;
A
#
# COMPACT_ATOMS: atom_id res chain seq x y z
N SER A 1 -21.37 10.47 -7.75
CA SER A 1 -20.71 11.64 -7.11
C SER A 1 -19.28 11.76 -7.59
N ARG A 2 -18.97 12.81 -8.39
CA ARG A 2 -17.64 13.11 -8.97
C ARG A 2 -16.74 13.92 -8.02
N LEU A 3 -17.04 13.96 -6.71
CA LEU A 3 -16.17 14.63 -5.75
C LEU A 3 -14.90 13.80 -5.55
N GLN A 4 -13.75 14.39 -5.84
CA GLN A 4 -12.46 13.80 -5.55
C GLN A 4 -12.36 13.59 -4.03
N ARG A 5 -12.25 12.33 -3.61
CA ARG A 5 -12.09 11.99 -2.19
C ARG A 5 -10.70 12.48 -1.77
N GLN A 6 -10.63 13.28 -0.72
CA GLN A 6 -9.40 13.83 -0.15
C GLN A 6 -9.40 13.64 1.37
N GLY A 7 -8.22 13.73 1.99
CA GLY A 7 -8.05 13.62 3.43
C GLY A 7 -8.60 12.31 4.01
N SER A 8 -9.28 12.39 5.15
CA SER A 8 -9.79 11.21 5.89
C SER A 8 -10.71 10.30 5.06
N LYS A 9 -11.51 10.86 4.14
CA LYS A 9 -12.38 10.07 3.26
C LYS A 9 -11.57 9.24 2.26
N ASN A 10 -10.49 9.78 1.72
CA ASN A 10 -9.60 9.03 0.85
C ASN A 10 -8.85 7.95 1.63
N LEU A 11 -8.34 8.27 2.82
CA LEU A 11 -7.65 7.31 3.69
C LEU A 11 -8.52 6.09 4.00
N ASN A 12 -9.76 6.31 4.45
CA ASN A 12 -10.69 5.22 4.75
C ASN A 12 -11.04 4.40 3.50
N TYR A 13 -11.16 5.06 2.35
CA TYR A 13 -11.36 4.38 1.08
C TYR A 13 -10.15 3.52 0.69
N GLN A 14 -8.91 4.00 0.88
CA GLN A 14 -7.72 3.21 0.58
C GLN A 14 -7.50 2.05 1.56
N ARG A 15 -7.90 2.18 2.83
CA ARG A 15 -7.92 1.07 3.80
C ARG A 15 -8.75 -0.11 3.29
N HIS A 16 -9.87 0.16 2.62
CA HIS A 16 -10.68 -0.88 2.00
C HIS A 16 -9.88 -1.64 0.92
N TYR A 17 -9.18 -0.95 0.03
CA TYR A 17 -8.32 -1.60 -0.98
C TYR A 17 -7.12 -2.33 -0.37
N ILE A 18 -6.49 -1.78 0.67
CA ILE A 18 -5.45 -2.48 1.43
C ILE A 18 -6.00 -3.82 1.96
N LYS A 19 -7.21 -3.83 2.53
CA LYS A 19 -7.89 -5.06 2.98
C LYS A 19 -8.15 -6.02 1.82
N ILE A 20 -8.57 -5.53 0.65
CA ILE A 20 -8.76 -6.36 -0.56
C ILE A 20 -7.47 -7.10 -0.92
N THR A 21 -6.30 -6.43 -0.93
CA THR A 21 -5.03 -7.11 -1.26
C THR A 21 -4.73 -8.30 -0.34
N ARG A 22 -5.06 -8.17 0.96
CA ARG A 22 -4.90 -9.24 1.95
C ARG A 22 -5.87 -10.39 1.71
N LEU A 23 -7.12 -10.07 1.37
CA LEU A 23 -8.14 -11.09 1.09
C LEU A 23 -7.83 -11.88 -0.17
N LEU A 24 -7.38 -11.21 -1.23
CA LEU A 24 -6.94 -11.86 -2.47
C LEU A 24 -5.73 -12.78 -2.23
N GLU A 25 -4.74 -12.34 -1.45
CA GLU A 25 -3.61 -13.20 -1.09
C GLU A 25 -4.05 -14.44 -0.28
N LYS A 26 -4.97 -14.25 0.68
CA LYS A 26 -5.54 -15.36 1.45
C LYS A 26 -6.29 -16.33 0.55
N LEU A 27 -7.15 -15.84 -0.34
CA LEU A 27 -7.89 -16.67 -1.29
C LEU A 27 -6.94 -17.50 -2.17
N ASN A 28 -5.91 -16.87 -2.74
CA ASN A 28 -4.92 -17.58 -3.56
C ASN A 28 -4.18 -18.67 -2.77
N ARG A 29 -3.94 -18.46 -1.47
CA ARG A 29 -3.30 -19.44 -0.59
C ARG A 29 -4.25 -20.59 -0.24
N ASP A 30 -5.48 -20.27 0.16
CA ASP A 30 -6.49 -21.23 0.60
C ASP A 30 -6.85 -22.20 -0.53
N TYR A 31 -6.88 -21.71 -1.78
CA TYR A 31 -7.21 -22.50 -2.96
C TYR A 31 -6.01 -23.08 -3.72
N ALA A 32 -4.78 -22.83 -3.28
CA ALA A 32 -3.56 -23.27 -3.98
C ALA A 32 -3.46 -24.80 -4.17
N ARG A 33 -4.13 -25.58 -3.32
CA ARG A 33 -4.19 -27.05 -3.41
C ARG A 33 -5.47 -27.58 -4.06
N ARG A 34 -6.41 -26.69 -4.43
CA ARG A 34 -7.72 -27.05 -4.98
C ARG A 34 -7.81 -26.77 -6.47
N ILE A 35 -7.22 -25.66 -6.92
CA ILE A 35 -7.19 -25.25 -8.33
C ILE A 35 -5.81 -24.71 -8.70
N PRO A 36 -5.44 -24.77 -9.99
CA PRO A 36 -4.28 -24.05 -10.49
C PRO A 36 -4.40 -22.55 -10.18
N ILE A 37 -3.37 -21.97 -9.55
CA ILE A 37 -3.32 -20.53 -9.29
C ILE A 37 -2.73 -19.84 -10.52
N TYR A 38 -3.62 -19.36 -11.38
CA TYR A 38 -3.25 -18.65 -12.60
C TYR A 38 -2.50 -17.34 -12.31
N PRO A 39 -1.56 -16.92 -13.17
CA PRO A 39 -0.80 -15.68 -13.01
C PRO A 39 -1.69 -14.45 -12.79
N GLU A 40 -2.86 -14.40 -13.40
CA GLU A 40 -3.87 -13.33 -13.33
C GLU A 40 -4.32 -13.08 -11.89
N PHE A 41 -4.50 -14.13 -11.09
CA PHE A 41 -4.92 -14.00 -9.69
C PHE A 41 -3.85 -13.31 -8.84
N ARG A 42 -2.57 -13.55 -9.16
CA ARG A 42 -1.44 -12.86 -8.53
C ARG A 42 -1.33 -11.43 -9.05
N GLN A 43 -1.50 -11.22 -10.35
CA GLN A 43 -1.49 -9.87 -10.94
C GLN A 43 -2.57 -8.97 -10.36
N GLN A 44 -3.75 -9.51 -10.05
CA GLN A 44 -4.82 -8.74 -9.42
C GLN A 44 -4.40 -8.10 -8.09
N ILE A 45 -3.66 -8.83 -7.24
CA ILE A 45 -3.10 -8.28 -5.99
C ILE A 45 -2.19 -7.09 -6.28
N THR A 46 -1.34 -7.23 -7.30
CA THR A 46 -0.40 -6.18 -7.72
C THR A 46 -1.13 -4.94 -8.23
N TRP A 47 -2.16 -5.11 -9.05
CA TRP A 47 -2.93 -3.99 -9.61
C TRP A 47 -3.72 -3.23 -8.55
N GLU A 48 -4.33 -3.92 -7.59
CA GLU A 48 -5.03 -3.27 -6.48
C GLU A 48 -4.05 -2.52 -5.56
N ALA A 49 -2.87 -3.08 -5.30
CA ALA A 49 -1.83 -2.38 -4.55
C ALA A 49 -1.32 -1.13 -5.30
N LEU A 50 -1.12 -1.22 -6.62
CA LEU A 50 -0.73 -0.09 -7.46
C LEU A 50 -1.82 0.99 -7.48
N ARG A 51 -3.11 0.61 -7.48
CA ARG A 51 -4.23 1.56 -7.38
C ARG A 51 -4.13 2.42 -6.12
N VAL A 52 -3.83 1.81 -4.97
CA VAL A 52 -3.57 2.52 -3.71
C VAL A 52 -2.37 3.45 -3.84
N CYS A 53 -1.27 2.98 -4.45
CA CYS A 53 -0.09 3.82 -4.70
C CYS A 53 -0.45 5.06 -5.54
N HIS A 54 -1.20 4.88 -6.64
CA HIS A 54 -1.68 5.99 -7.46
C HIS A 54 -2.56 6.97 -6.67
N ALA A 55 -3.35 6.50 -5.71
CA ALA A 55 -4.13 7.37 -4.82
C ALA A 55 -3.23 8.19 -3.88
N VAL A 56 -2.12 7.64 -3.38
CA VAL A 56 -1.13 8.37 -2.56
C VAL A 56 -0.59 9.59 -3.31
N ARG A 57 -0.24 9.45 -4.59
CA ARG A 57 0.26 10.60 -5.39
C ARG A 57 -0.80 11.69 -5.57
N LYS A 58 -2.07 11.30 -5.64
CA LYS A 58 -3.18 12.24 -5.87
C LYS A 58 -3.65 12.93 -4.59
N GLU A 59 -3.21 12.48 -3.41
CA GLU A 59 -3.63 13.08 -2.14
C GLU A 59 -2.93 14.44 -1.91
N PRO A 60 -3.69 15.55 -1.82
CA PRO A 60 -3.12 16.87 -1.57
C PRO A 60 -2.70 17.07 -0.10
N ASP A 61 -3.41 16.47 0.86
CA ASP A 61 -3.05 16.60 2.28
C ASP A 61 -1.80 15.77 2.61
N ILE A 62 -0.72 16.46 2.97
CA ILE A 62 0.57 15.85 3.29
C ILE A 62 0.43 14.88 4.48
N LEU A 63 -0.36 15.23 5.50
CA LEU A 63 -0.52 14.37 6.68
C LEU A 63 -1.25 13.08 6.32
N THR A 64 -2.33 13.17 5.56
CA THR A 64 -3.05 12.00 5.04
C THR A 64 -2.16 11.16 4.13
N ARG A 65 -1.40 11.79 3.23
CA ARG A 65 -0.45 11.10 2.35
C ARG A 65 0.57 10.29 3.16
N GLN A 66 1.15 10.88 4.21
CA GLN A 66 2.08 10.16 5.09
C GLN A 66 1.40 9.00 5.83
N ARG A 67 0.15 9.17 6.29
CA ARG A 67 -0.64 8.08 6.91
C ARG A 67 -0.89 6.94 5.92
N MET A 68 -1.25 7.24 4.68
CA MET A 68 -1.44 6.22 3.64
C MET A 68 -0.13 5.47 3.39
N ILE A 69 0.99 6.18 3.22
CA ILE A 69 2.32 5.57 3.04
C ILE A 69 2.65 4.66 4.23
N ALA A 70 2.44 5.11 5.47
CA ALA A 70 2.68 4.30 6.65
C ALA A 70 1.82 3.02 6.63
N GLU A 71 0.53 3.12 6.31
CA GLU A 71 -0.38 1.96 6.23
C GLU A 71 -0.02 0.97 5.11
N ILE A 72 0.52 1.44 3.98
CA ILE A 72 1.02 0.57 2.91
C ILE A 72 2.12 -0.37 3.45
N PHE A 73 3.02 0.15 4.29
CA PHE A 73 4.10 -0.63 4.87
C PHE A 73 3.63 -1.48 6.06
N THR A 74 2.93 -0.89 7.04
CA THR A 74 2.53 -1.61 8.27
C THR A 74 1.50 -2.72 8.01
N SER A 75 0.63 -2.56 7.01
CA SER A 75 -0.31 -3.61 6.63
C SER A 75 0.36 -4.79 5.90
N GLY A 76 1.59 -4.64 5.43
CA GLY A 76 2.27 -5.58 4.55
C GLY A 76 1.81 -5.53 3.09
N MET A 77 1.02 -4.53 2.68
CA MET A 77 0.58 -4.39 1.29
C MET A 77 1.77 -4.27 0.34
N TYR A 78 2.80 -3.51 0.73
CA TYR A 78 4.04 -3.40 -0.05
C TYR A 78 4.65 -4.77 -0.36
N ARG A 79 4.78 -5.65 0.64
CA ARG A 79 5.34 -6.99 0.47
C ARG A 79 4.47 -7.85 -0.45
N ARG A 80 3.14 -7.78 -0.30
CA ARG A 80 2.18 -8.48 -1.17
C ARG A 80 2.29 -8.03 -2.62
N MET A 81 2.42 -6.72 -2.85
CA MET A 81 2.60 -6.15 -4.18
C MET A 81 3.84 -6.72 -4.87
N MET A 82 4.99 -6.70 -4.19
CA MET A 82 6.25 -7.19 -4.76
C MET A 82 6.24 -8.71 -5.01
N ALA A 83 5.69 -9.50 -4.08
CA ALA A 83 5.68 -10.96 -4.19
C ALA A 83 4.80 -11.51 -5.35
N ASN A 84 3.83 -10.70 -5.80
CA ASN A 84 2.81 -11.12 -6.76
C ASN A 84 2.98 -10.53 -8.17
N VAL A 85 4.11 -9.88 -8.46
CA VAL A 85 4.43 -9.36 -9.80
C VAL A 85 4.60 -10.52 -10.80
N ARG A 86 3.87 -10.48 -11.93
CA ARG A 86 3.95 -11.51 -12.99
C ARG A 86 4.05 -10.96 -14.41
N SER A 87 4.30 -9.66 -14.58
CA SER A 87 4.49 -9.05 -15.90
C SER A 87 5.55 -7.96 -15.86
N ALA A 88 6.26 -7.75 -16.98
CA ALA A 88 7.28 -6.72 -17.10
C ALA A 88 6.73 -5.31 -16.82
N LYS A 89 5.51 -5.03 -17.31
CA LYS A 89 4.80 -3.78 -17.01
C LYS A 89 4.55 -3.59 -15.51
N ALA A 90 4.11 -4.64 -14.82
CA ALA A 90 3.90 -4.58 -13.38
C ALA A 90 5.22 -4.45 -12.61
N ALA A 91 6.29 -5.13 -13.06
CA ALA A 91 7.62 -5.00 -12.47
C ALA A 91 8.13 -3.55 -12.56
N TYR A 92 8.04 -2.93 -13.73
CA TYR A 92 8.41 -1.53 -13.90
C TYR A 92 7.62 -0.60 -12.97
N GLN A 93 6.29 -0.75 -12.93
CA GLN A 93 5.45 0.09 -12.07
C GLN A 93 5.75 -0.11 -10.58
N THR A 94 5.94 -1.35 -10.13
CA THR A 94 6.23 -1.65 -8.72
C THR A 94 7.61 -1.14 -8.28
N LEU A 95 8.62 -1.19 -9.16
CA LEU A 95 9.93 -0.59 -8.91
C LEU A 95 9.85 0.94 -8.83
N LEU A 96 9.19 1.58 -9.81
CA LEU A 96 8.95 3.02 -9.82
C LEU A 96 8.23 3.48 -8.54
N TRP A 97 7.22 2.73 -8.11
CA TRP A 97 6.48 3.02 -6.89
C TRP A 97 7.26 2.72 -5.62
N SER A 98 8.12 1.70 -5.61
CA SER A 98 9.05 1.47 -4.50
C SER A 98 9.95 2.68 -4.28
N PHE A 99 10.51 3.21 -5.36
CA PHE A 99 11.34 4.43 -5.32
C PHE A 99 10.56 5.65 -4.82
N ARG A 100 9.37 5.92 -5.38
CA ARG A 100 8.52 7.05 -4.95
C ARG A 100 8.08 6.96 -3.50
N LEU A 101 7.64 5.78 -3.05
CA LEU A 101 7.24 5.55 -1.67
C LEU A 101 8.43 5.75 -0.74
N TRP A 102 9.64 5.29 -1.12
CA TRP A 102 10.85 5.52 -0.34
C TRP A 102 11.24 7.01 -0.26
N GLN A 103 11.13 7.74 -1.38
CA GLN A 103 11.41 9.19 -1.42
C GLN A 103 10.41 9.99 -0.60
N TRP A 104 9.12 9.66 -0.67
CA TRP A 104 8.06 10.40 0.01
C TRP A 104 7.86 9.97 1.46
N ARG A 105 8.35 8.80 1.86
CA ARG A 105 8.27 8.34 3.24
C ARG A 105 9.08 9.29 4.11
N ASP A 106 8.39 9.94 5.03
CA ASP A 106 9.04 10.80 5.99
C ASP A 106 9.92 9.97 6.95
N LYS A 107 11.23 10.12 6.81
CA LYS A 107 12.23 9.46 7.68
C LYS A 107 12.27 10.11 9.07
N THR A 108 11.82 11.36 9.21
CA THR A 108 11.88 12.13 10.45
C THR A 108 10.71 11.86 11.41
N LEU A 109 9.54 11.45 10.91
CA LEU A 109 8.41 11.00 11.74
C LEU A 109 8.73 9.73 12.54
N SER A 110 9.67 8.90 12.07
CA SER A 110 10.19 7.74 12.80
C SER A 110 11.01 8.16 14.03
N HIS A 111 11.86 9.18 13.89
CA HIS A 111 12.75 9.63 14.97
C HIS A 111 12.10 10.64 15.93
N ARG A 112 11.34 11.63 15.43
CA ARG A 112 10.73 12.67 16.28
C ARG A 112 9.67 12.10 17.24
N ARG A 113 8.97 11.03 16.84
CA ARG A 113 7.97 10.37 17.69
C ARG A 113 8.62 9.44 18.72
N MET A 114 9.74 8.79 18.40
CA MET A 114 10.58 8.07 19.36
C MET A 114 11.22 9.03 20.37
N ALA A 115 11.74 10.18 19.91
CA ALA A 115 12.31 11.22 20.76
C ALA A 115 11.26 11.84 21.70
N ARG A 116 10.05 12.15 21.22
CA ARG A 116 8.95 12.60 22.11
C ARG A 116 8.48 11.53 23.09
N LYS A 117 8.52 10.25 22.73
CA LYS A 117 8.22 9.16 23.68
C LYS A 117 9.31 9.01 24.73
N ALA A 118 10.58 9.17 24.36
CA ALA A 118 11.71 9.14 25.28
C ALA A 118 11.74 10.36 26.23
N LEU A 119 11.34 11.54 25.72
CA LEU A 119 11.25 12.78 26.52
C LEU A 119 10.01 12.86 27.41
N ASN A 120 8.95 12.11 27.12
CA ASN A 120 7.73 12.06 27.94
C ASN A 120 7.70 10.84 28.90
N LEU A 121 8.85 10.20 29.14
CA LEU A 121 8.99 9.03 30.04
C LEU A 121 10.14 9.22 31.07
N SER A 122 10.44 10.47 31.41
CA SER A 122 11.27 10.83 32.58
C SER A 122 10.41 11.56 33.61
#